data_AF-A0A2V5Q3V8-F1
#
_entry.id   AF-A0A2V5Q3V8-F1
#
_cell.length_a   1.000
_cell.length_b   1.000
_cell.length_c   1.000
_cell.angle_alpha   90.00
_cell.angle_beta   90.00
_cell.angle_gamma   90.00
#
_symmetry.space_group_name_H-M   'P 1'
#
loop_
_entity.id
_entity.type
_entity.pdbx_description
1 polymer ?
#
loop_
_entity_poly.entity_id
_entity_poly.type
_entity_poly.pdbx_seq_one_letter_code
_entity_poly.pdbx_strand_id
1 'polypeptide(L)' 'MGIADAGKVAMEMAGVRHSDINFLELYDDYIIVVYLQIEDLGFCAKGDIGYFERTDFTIKGQLPIQTGGGMINCGQ' A
#
# COMPACT_ATOMS: atom_id res chain seq x y z
N MET A 1 15.79 -7.74 -5.27
CA MET A 1 15.39 -6.68 -4.32
C MET A 1 13.91 -6.88 -4.05
N GLY A 2 13.50 -7.00 -2.79
CA GLY A 2 12.07 -7.18 -2.44
C GLY A 2 11.33 -5.85 -2.44
N ILE A 3 10.01 -5.87 -2.21
CA ILE A 3 9.19 -4.65 -2.16
C ILE A 3 9.61 -3.71 -1.02
N ALA A 4 10.01 -4.24 0.14
CA ALA A 4 10.51 -3.42 1.26
C ALA A 4 11.74 -2.58 0.88
N ASP A 5 12.73 -3.22 0.26
CA ASP A 5 13.94 -2.54 -0.21
C ASP A 5 13.62 -1.53 -1.32
N ALA A 6 12.77 -1.93 -2.28
CA ALA A 6 12.38 -1.09 -3.41
C ALA A 6 11.62 0.17 -2.94
N GLY A 7 10.68 0.00 -2.02
CA GLY A 7 9.91 1.09 -1.42
C GLY A 7 10.81 2.07 -0.68
N LYS A 8 11.72 1.57 0.16
CA LYS A 8 12.69 2.41 0.87
C LYS A 8 13.52 3.26 -0.09
N VAL A 9 14.11 2.65 -1.12
CA VAL A 9 14.90 3.36 -2.13
C VAL A 9 14.06 4.40 -2.87
N ALA A 10 12.83 4.04 -3.26
CA ALA A 10 11.93 4.97 -3.96
C ALA A 10 11.56 6.19 -3.11
N MET A 11 11.25 6.01 -1.82
CA MET A 11 10.93 7.10 -0.91
C MET A 11 12.14 8.00 -0.64
N GLU A 12 13.34 7.41 -0.45
CA GLU A 12 14.59 8.15 -0.31
C GLU A 12 14.91 8.97 -1.56
N MET A 13 14.74 8.40 -2.75
CA MET A 13 14.93 9.07 -4.03
C MET A 13 13.96 10.24 -4.24
N ALA A 14 12.69 10.06 -3.84
CA ALA A 14 11.67 11.10 -3.95
C ALA A 14 11.77 12.15 -2.82
N GLY A 15 12.49 11.87 -1.74
CA GLY A 15 12.60 12.76 -0.58
C GLY A 15 11.29 12.91 0.21
N VAL A 16 10.45 11.88 0.20
CA VAL A 16 9.11 11.89 0.81
C VAL A 16 9.02 10.92 1.99
N ARG A 17 8.03 11.15 2.86
CA ARG A 17 7.67 10.32 4.02
C ARG A 17 6.32 9.66 3.76
N HIS A 18 5.96 8.64 4.55
CA HIS A 18 4.66 7.96 4.40
C HIS A 18 3.47 8.91 4.53
N SER A 19 3.60 9.95 5.35
CA SER A 19 2.59 11.00 5.52
C SER A 19 2.36 11.85 4.25
N ASP A 20 3.28 11.81 3.30
CA ASP A 20 3.19 12.56 2.05
C ASP A 20 2.53 11.73 0.94
N ILE A 21 2.27 10.43 1.19
CA ILE A 21 1.63 9.53 0.24
C ILE A 21 0.12 9.59 0.40
N ASN A 22 -0.58 9.99 -0.67
CA ASN A 22 -2.03 10.20 -0.61
C ASN A 22 -2.87 8.98 -1.01
N PHE A 23 -2.29 8.01 -1.73
CA PHE A 23 -2.97 6.77 -2.13
C PHE A 23 -1.93 5.72 -2.53
N LEU A 24 -2.35 4.46 -2.64
CA LEU A 24 -1.50 3.36 -3.11
C LEU A 24 -2.14 2.61 -4.29
N GLU A 25 -1.32 2.29 -5.27
CA GLU A 25 -1.65 1.33 -6.33
C GLU A 25 -0.68 0.16 -6.19
N LEU A 26 -1.22 -0.98 -5.78
CA LEU A 26 -0.45 -2.13 -5.29
C LEU A 26 -0.67 -3.33 -6.21
N TYR A 27 0.31 -4.22 -6.27
CA TYR A 27 0.15 -5.47 -7.00
C TYR A 27 -0.87 -6.37 -6.30
N ASP A 28 -2.03 -6.58 -6.89
CA ASP A 28 -3.20 -7.19 -6.25
C ASP A 28 -3.68 -8.47 -6.94
N ASP A 29 -2.78 -9.30 -7.48
CA ASP A 29 -3.14 -10.63 -7.98
C ASP A 29 -3.85 -11.51 -6.93
N TYR A 30 -3.52 -11.29 -5.65
CA TYR A 30 -4.25 -11.81 -4.50
C TYR A 30 -4.39 -10.74 -3.41
N ILE A 31 -5.53 -10.73 -2.72
CA ILE A 31 -5.82 -9.77 -1.63
C ILE A 31 -4.74 -9.81 -0.52
N ILE A 32 -4.21 -10.99 -0.21
CA ILE A 32 -3.14 -11.13 0.80
C ILE A 32 -1.84 -10.42 0.39
N VAL A 33 -1.56 -10.29 -0.91
CA VAL A 33 -0.36 -9.62 -1.41
C VAL A 33 -0.47 -8.11 -1.20
N VAL A 34 -1.68 -7.54 -1.28
CA VAL A 34 -1.95 -6.13 -0.91
C VAL A 34 -1.60 -5.87 0.54
N TYR A 35 -2.06 -6.76 1.44
CA TYR A 35 -1.78 -6.69 2.87
C TYR A 35 -0.26 -6.72 3.14
N LEU A 36 0.45 -7.69 2.56
CA LEU A 36 1.90 -7.85 2.76
C LEU A 36 2.69 -6.64 2.23
N GLN A 37 2.29 -6.08 1.10
CA GLN A 37 2.95 -4.89 0.55
C GLN A 37 2.77 -3.66 1.43
N ILE A 38 1.58 -3.43 2.00
CA ILE A 38 1.35 -2.28 2.91
C ILE A 38 2.25 -2.36 4.15
N GLU A 39 2.41 -3.55 4.72
CA GLU A 39 3.35 -3.78 5.83
C GLU A 39 4.81 -3.56 5.40
N ASP A 40 5.23 -4.19 4.30
CA ASP A 40 6.63 -4.16 3.84
C ASP A 40 7.04 -2.77 3.35
N LEU A 41 6.09 -1.99 2.82
CA LEU A 41 6.29 -0.58 2.49
C LEU A 41 6.35 0.30 3.74
N GLY A 42 5.91 -0.18 4.92
CA GLY A 42 6.06 0.51 6.21
C GLY A 42 4.89 1.40 6.61
N PHE A 43 3.70 1.23 6.01
CA PHE A 43 2.49 1.97 6.42
C PHE A 43 1.91 1.47 7.75
N CYS A 44 2.21 0.22 8.12
CA CYS A 44 1.89 -0.36 9.42
C CYS A 44 2.97 -1.37 9.86
N ALA A 45 2.90 -1.81 11.11
CA ALA A 45 3.80 -2.82 11.62
C ALA A 45 3.47 -4.21 11.03
N LYS A 46 4.49 -5.07 10.90
CA LYS A 46 4.31 -6.46 10.46
C LYS A 46 3.36 -7.19 11.42
N GLY A 47 2.33 -7.81 10.87
CA GLY A 47 1.26 -8.52 11.58
C GLY A 47 0.16 -7.63 12.16
N ASP A 48 0.14 -6.32 11.89
CA ASP A 48 -0.88 -5.40 12.44
C ASP A 48 -2.21 -5.50 11.65
N ILE A 49 -2.93 -6.61 11.84
CA ILE A 49 -4.26 -6.82 11.25
C ILE A 49 -5.23 -5.72 11.71
N GLY A 50 -5.08 -5.25 12.95
CA GLY A 50 -5.89 -4.16 13.48
C GLY A 50 -5.75 -2.87 12.68
N TYR A 51 -4.65 -2.68 11.93
CA TYR A 51 -4.48 -1.53 11.04
C TYR A 51 -5.50 -1.57 9.92
N PHE A 52 -5.76 -2.75 9.38
CA PHE A 52 -6.71 -2.92 8.30
C PHE A 52 -8.16 -2.79 8.75
N GLU A 53 -8.46 -3.19 9.99
CA GLU A 53 -9.80 -3.02 10.57
C GLU A 53 -10.14 -1.55 10.83
N ARG A 54 -9.14 -0.73 11.19
CA ARG A 54 -9.33 0.68 11.55
C ARG A 54 -9.07 1.67 10.41
N THR A 55 -8.54 1.21 9.28
CA THR A 55 -8.19 2.07 8.14
C THR A 55 -9.29 2.00 7.08
N ASP A 56 -9.81 3.17 6.71
CA ASP A 56 -10.66 3.31 5.53
C ASP A 56 -9.76 3.39 4.29
N PHE A 57 -9.82 2.35 3.46
CA PHE A 57 -9.08 2.23 2.21
C PHE A 57 -9.88 2.67 0.98
N THR A 58 -11.10 3.17 1.16
CA THR A 58 -11.89 3.74 0.07
C THR A 58 -11.35 5.12 -0.33
N ILE A 59 -11.86 5.68 -1.44
CA ILE A 59 -11.51 7.03 -1.89
C ILE A 59 -11.83 8.16 -0.89
N LYS A 60 -12.61 7.87 0.16
CA LYS A 60 -12.95 8.82 1.23
C LYS A 60 -12.04 8.69 2.45
N GLY A 61 -11.24 7.63 2.48
CA GLY A 61 -10.39 7.29 3.60
C GLY A 61 -9.07 8.05 3.64
N GLN A 62 -8.24 7.71 4.61
CA GLN A 62 -6.93 8.34 4.81
C GLN A 62 -5.84 7.72 3.94
N LEU A 63 -6.05 6.49 3.46
CA LEU A 63 -5.14 5.80 2.56
C LEU A 63 -5.93 5.05 1.50
N PRO A 64 -6.55 5.73 0.52
CA PRO A 64 -7.18 5.08 -0.61
C PRO A 64 -6.23 4.09 -1.30
N ILE A 65 -6.74 2.92 -1.67
CA ILE A 65 -6.01 1.94 -2.48
C ILE A 65 -6.81 1.60 -3.73
N GLN A 66 -6.10 1.22 -4.81
CA GLN A 66 -6.70 0.68 -6.03
C GLN A 66 -7.84 1.55 -6.57
N THR A 67 -7.64 2.87 -6.54
CA THR A 67 -8.65 3.86 -6.94
C THR A 67 -9.04 3.74 -8.42
N GLY A 68 -8.13 3.23 -9.25
CA GLY A 68 -8.39 2.88 -10.64
C GLY A 68 -9.02 1.50 -10.85
N GLY A 69 -9.25 0.72 -9.79
CA GLY A 69 -9.86 -0.61 -9.81
C GLY A 69 -8.88 -1.78 -9.56
N GLY A 70 -7.57 -1.56 -9.66
CA GLY A 70 -6.56 -2.63 -9.51
C GLY A 70 -6.65 -3.70 -10.59
N MET A 71 -5.74 -4.68 -10.57
CA MET A 71 -5.69 -5.73 -11.58
C MET A 71 -6.83 -6.74 -11.41
N ILE A 72 -7.35 -6.93 -10.19
CA ILE A 72 -8.51 -7.80 -9.96
C ILE A 72 -9.75 -7.33 -10.72
N ASN A 73 -9.98 -6.02 -10.81
CA ASN A 73 -11.19 -5.49 -11.47
C ASN A 73 -10.93 -4.98 -12.89
N CYS A 74 -9.79 -4.33 -13.14
CA CYS A 74 -9.49 -3.68 -14.42
C CYS A 74 -8.59 -4.50 -15.35
N GLY A 75 -7.97 -5.57 -14.84
CA GLY A 75 -7.08 -6.45 -15.61
C GLY A 75 -5.59 -6.18 -15.36
N GLN A 76 -4.77 -7.16 -15.76
CA GLN A 76 -3.30 -7.08 -15.77
C GLN A 76 -2.79 -6.17 -16.89
#